data_AF-A0A8S3C7V7-F1
#
_entry.id   AF-A0A8S3C7V7-F1
#
_cell.length_a   1.000
_cell.length_b   1.000
_cell.length_c   1.000
_cell.angle_alpha   90.00
_cell.angle_beta   90.00
_cell.angle_gamma   90.00
#
_symmetry.space_group_name_H-M   'P 1'
#
loop_
_entity.id
_entity.type
_entity.pdbx_description
1 polymer ?
#
loop_
_entity_poly.entity_id
_entity_poly.type
_entity_poly.pdbx_seq_one_letter_code
_entity_poly.pdbx_strand_id
1 'polypeptide(L)'
;CWSILAVVPQQSTCLSTNINETIKIVSNLFNDSQIQGTCILSPSLKRAELNGQISTVPLSDILENDEFKFFQYVSFIVQLFIVISISVSFMTMGSALHHTIKGVVDSFWNPTLEAETNLTKYGNAFQYVTARRITQWFCSLVIFSIVFGIAMSNPKGFKTILEQAGSLFQNIEMGLFLAIMIYKVSTAEYRHYILPFQLPRWFTLLQWIIPAYFGLAVFYDIYHILRHYAK
;
A
#
# COMPACT_ATOMS: atom_id res chain seq x y z
N CYS A 1 -19.99 -16.26 0.87
CA CYS A 1 -20.09 -14.89 1.42
C CYS A 1 -21.04 -14.02 0.60
N TRP A 2 -22.35 -14.30 0.61
CA TRP A 2 -23.35 -13.41 -0.02
C TRP A 2 -24.09 -12.54 1.01
N SER A 3 -24.05 -12.90 2.29
CA SER A 3 -24.72 -12.16 3.37
C SER A 3 -24.13 -10.77 3.61
N ILE A 4 -22.83 -10.57 3.39
CA ILE A 4 -22.17 -9.26 3.56
C ILE A 4 -22.68 -8.24 2.52
N LEU A 5 -23.03 -8.70 1.30
CA LEU A 5 -23.60 -7.83 0.27
C LEU A 5 -25.03 -7.37 0.61
N ALA A 6 -25.74 -8.10 1.47
CA ALA A 6 -27.05 -7.68 1.98
C ALA A 6 -26.92 -6.60 3.07
N VAL A 7 -25.78 -6.53 3.76
CA VAL A 7 -25.53 -5.58 4.85
C VAL A 7 -24.88 -4.29 4.34
N VAL A 8 -23.94 -4.38 3.39
CA VAL A 8 -23.23 -3.20 2.84
C VAL A 8 -23.71 -2.90 1.43
N PRO A 9 -24.40 -1.76 1.19
CA PRO A 9 -24.87 -1.40 -0.13
C PRO A 9 -23.70 -1.07 -1.06
N GLN A 10 -23.76 -1.62 -2.28
CA GLN A 10 -22.71 -1.44 -3.30
C GLN A 10 -22.79 -0.05 -3.96
N GLN A 11 -24.01 0.48 -4.13
CA GLN A 11 -24.28 1.77 -4.75
C GLN A 11 -24.82 2.76 -3.70
N SER A 12 -24.53 4.05 -3.90
CA SER A 12 -25.07 5.11 -3.07
C SER A 12 -26.51 5.42 -3.47
N THR A 13 -27.48 5.01 -2.66
CA THR A 13 -28.89 5.39 -2.82
C THR A 13 -29.18 6.67 -2.04
N CYS A 14 -29.69 7.70 -2.71
CA CYS A 14 -30.27 8.86 -2.03
C CYS A 14 -31.71 8.52 -1.62
N LEU A 15 -31.96 8.41 -0.31
CA LEU A 15 -33.32 8.35 0.21
C LEU A 15 -33.86 9.78 0.24
N SER A 16 -34.63 10.18 -0.77
CA SER A 16 -35.37 11.43 -0.73
C SER A 16 -36.52 11.25 0.25
N THR A 17 -36.40 11.82 1.46
CA THR A 17 -37.51 11.89 2.40
C THR A 17 -38.60 12.76 1.77
N ASN A 18 -39.63 12.12 1.22
CA ASN A 18 -40.89 12.77 0.86
C ASN A 18 -41.57 13.18 2.18
N ILE A 19 -41.14 14.32 2.75
CA ILE A 19 -41.93 15.05 3.74
C ILE A 19 -43.04 15.74 2.95
N ASN A 20 -44.06 15.00 2.54
CA ASN A 20 -45.26 15.57 1.94
C ASN A 20 -46.46 14.70 2.23
N GLU A 21 -47.06 14.92 3.40
CA GLU A 21 -48.53 14.90 3.49
C GLU A 21 -49.13 15.87 4.54
N THR A 22 -48.32 16.53 5.38
CA THR A 22 -48.84 17.52 6.36
C THR A 22 -48.45 18.98 6.11
N ILE A 23 -47.55 19.29 5.17
CA ILE A 23 -47.09 20.67 4.88
C ILE A 23 -47.64 21.18 3.53
N LYS A 24 -48.89 20.85 3.18
CA LYS A 24 -49.59 21.50 2.05
C LYS A 24 -50.47 22.68 2.47
N ILE A 25 -50.55 22.98 3.77
CA ILE A 25 -51.39 24.08 4.29
C ILE A 25 -50.56 25.36 4.57
N VAL A 26 -49.24 25.26 4.70
CA VAL A 26 -48.37 26.40 5.07
C VAL A 26 -47.66 27.04 3.85
N SER A 27 -47.73 26.41 2.67
CA SER A 27 -46.98 26.80 1.47
C SER A 27 -47.45 28.09 0.78
N ASN A 28 -48.48 28.77 1.29
CA ASN A 28 -48.97 30.02 0.69
C ASN A 28 -48.46 31.30 1.38
N LEU A 29 -47.56 31.20 2.38
CA LEU A 29 -47.14 32.39 3.15
C LEU A 29 -45.64 32.73 3.08
N PHE A 30 -44.78 31.93 2.46
CA PHE A 30 -43.36 32.27 2.36
C PHE A 30 -42.84 32.06 0.93
N ASN A 31 -42.78 33.19 0.21
CA ASN A 31 -41.99 33.35 -0.99
C ASN A 31 -40.50 33.21 -0.66
N ASP A 32 -39.79 32.56 -1.59
CA ASP A 32 -38.36 32.68 -1.84
C ASP A 32 -37.42 32.15 -0.74
N SER A 33 -37.18 30.84 -0.75
CA SER A 33 -35.85 30.28 -0.48
C SER A 33 -35.76 28.84 -0.97
N GLN A 34 -34.64 28.52 -1.61
CA GLN A 34 -34.31 27.22 -2.17
C GLN A 34 -34.44 26.11 -1.11
N ILE A 35 -35.42 25.21 -1.28
CA ILE A 35 -35.46 23.95 -0.53
C ILE A 35 -34.43 23.01 -1.15
N GLN A 36 -33.17 23.10 -0.68
CA GLN A 36 -32.17 22.06 -0.86
C GLN A 36 -32.62 20.85 -0.04
N GLY A 37 -33.26 19.87 -0.69
CA GLY A 37 -33.48 18.56 -0.09
C GLY A 37 -32.12 17.95 0.28
N THR A 38 -31.87 17.80 1.58
CA THR A 38 -30.64 17.19 2.10
C THR A 38 -30.70 15.68 1.85
N CYS A 39 -30.05 15.20 0.79
CA CYS A 39 -29.84 13.76 0.62
C CYS A 39 -28.93 13.26 1.74
N ILE A 40 -29.49 12.48 2.67
CA ILE A 40 -28.70 11.72 3.65
C ILE A 40 -28.12 10.52 2.90
N LEU A 41 -26.85 10.64 2.52
CA LEU A 41 -26.15 9.61 1.75
C LEU A 41 -25.74 8.47 2.69
N SER A 42 -26.37 7.30 2.56
CA SER A 42 -26.03 6.11 3.33
C SER A 42 -24.57 5.66 3.10
N PRO A 43 -23.90 5.08 4.11
CA PRO A 43 -22.58 4.49 3.94
C PRO A 43 -22.64 3.38 2.87
N SER A 44 -21.77 3.47 1.86
CA SER A 44 -21.71 2.52 0.73
C SER A 44 -20.27 2.33 0.25
N LEU A 45 -20.02 1.20 -0.40
CA LEU A 45 -18.69 0.91 -0.98
C LEU A 45 -18.31 1.93 -2.05
N LYS A 46 -19.28 2.41 -2.85
CA LYS A 46 -19.02 3.44 -3.85
C LYS A 46 -18.55 4.76 -3.23
N ARG A 47 -19.16 5.16 -2.10
CA ARG A 47 -18.75 6.36 -1.36
C ARG A 47 -17.32 6.21 -0.80
N ALA A 48 -17.01 5.06 -0.20
CA ALA A 48 -15.65 4.80 0.29
C ALA A 48 -14.62 4.81 -0.84
N GLU A 49 -14.91 4.21 -1.99
CA GLU A 49 -14.04 4.25 -3.17
C GLU A 49 -13.79 5.69 -3.66
N LEU A 50 -14.85 6.51 -3.74
CA LEU A 50 -14.73 7.91 -4.15
C LEU A 50 -13.85 8.73 -3.19
N ASN A 51 -13.91 8.41 -1.89
CA ASN A 51 -13.14 9.07 -0.85
C ASN A 51 -11.73 8.48 -0.65
N GLY A 52 -11.33 7.46 -1.42
CA GLY A 52 -10.04 6.79 -1.24
C GLY A 52 -9.93 5.98 0.06
N GLN A 53 -11.07 5.60 0.66
CA GLN A 53 -11.13 4.80 1.87
C GLN A 53 -10.98 3.29 1.55
N ILE A 54 -10.69 2.51 2.60
CA ILE A 54 -10.65 1.04 2.52
C ILE A 54 -12.08 0.49 2.54
N SER A 55 -12.30 -0.65 1.86
CA SER A 55 -13.64 -1.25 1.67
C SER A 55 -14.35 -1.66 2.97
N THR A 56 -13.64 -1.65 4.08
CA THR A 56 -14.17 -1.99 5.41
C THR A 56 -14.76 -0.79 6.15
N VAL A 57 -14.48 0.46 5.73
CA VAL A 57 -15.02 1.68 6.40
C VAL A 57 -16.55 1.72 6.38
N PRO A 58 -17.24 1.48 5.25
CA PRO A 58 -18.71 1.49 5.25
C PRO A 58 -19.31 0.42 6.17
N LEU A 59 -18.63 -0.73 6.34
CA LEU A 59 -19.10 -1.79 7.22
C LEU A 59 -18.98 -1.39 8.69
N SER A 60 -17.88 -0.75 9.09
CA SER A 60 -17.75 -0.22 10.46
C SER A 60 -18.80 0.85 10.74
N ASP A 61 -19.06 1.75 9.78
CA ASP A 61 -20.06 2.82 9.93
C ASP A 61 -21.48 2.25 10.10
N ILE A 62 -21.82 1.16 9.39
CA ILE A 62 -23.14 0.51 9.50
C ILE A 62 -23.29 -0.23 10.84
N LEU A 63 -22.23 -0.90 11.30
CA LEU A 63 -22.25 -1.65 12.57
C LEU A 63 -22.27 -0.74 13.81
N GLU A 64 -21.87 0.52 13.67
CA GLU A 64 -21.91 1.52 14.75
C GLU A 64 -23.29 2.18 14.90
N ASN A 65 -24.11 2.20 13.84
CA ASN A 65 -25.48 2.73 13.88
C ASN A 65 -26.40 1.94 14.83
N ASP A 66 -27.41 2.63 15.38
CA ASP A 66 -28.27 2.15 16.48
C ASP A 66 -29.01 0.82 16.21
N GLU A 67 -29.24 0.43 14.95
CA GLU A 67 -29.90 -0.83 14.58
C GLU A 67 -29.07 -2.09 14.89
N PHE A 68 -27.74 -1.97 15.04
CA PHE A 68 -26.83 -3.13 15.18
C PHE A 68 -25.99 -3.11 16.47
N LYS A 69 -26.48 -2.46 17.53
CA LYS A 69 -25.77 -2.34 18.84
C LYS A 69 -25.21 -3.66 19.39
N PHE A 70 -25.89 -4.79 19.16
CA PHE A 70 -25.44 -6.12 19.60
C PHE A 70 -24.10 -6.55 18.97
N PHE A 71 -23.73 -6.01 17.81
CA PHE A 71 -22.51 -6.36 17.07
C PHE A 71 -21.39 -5.32 17.17
N GLN A 72 -21.52 -4.28 18.02
CA GLN A 72 -20.47 -3.25 18.17
C GLN A 72 -19.09 -3.82 18.55
N TYR A 73 -19.06 -4.88 19.37
CA TYR A 73 -17.82 -5.57 19.71
C TYR A 73 -17.12 -6.20 18.48
N VAL A 74 -17.89 -6.65 17.49
CA VAL A 74 -17.35 -7.18 16.23
C VAL A 74 -16.67 -6.07 15.43
N SER A 75 -17.29 -4.89 15.34
CA SER A 75 -16.67 -3.72 14.69
C SER A 75 -15.34 -3.35 15.36
N PHE A 76 -15.32 -3.32 16.70
CA PHE A 76 -14.11 -3.08 17.49
C PHE A 76 -13.01 -4.12 17.24
N ILE A 77 -13.32 -5.42 17.26
CA ILE A 77 -12.34 -6.48 16.98
C ILE A 77 -11.78 -6.35 15.56
N VAL A 78 -12.64 -6.15 14.56
CA VAL A 78 -12.22 -6.03 13.16
C VAL A 78 -11.30 -4.83 12.99
N GLN A 79 -11.65 -3.69 13.59
CA GLN A 79 -10.82 -2.49 13.52
C GLN A 79 -9.49 -2.66 14.26
N LEU A 80 -9.48 -3.30 15.43
CA LEU A 80 -8.25 -3.65 16.14
C LEU A 80 -7.34 -4.55 15.29
N PHE A 81 -7.90 -5.57 14.65
CA PHE A 81 -7.15 -6.47 13.76
C PHE A 81 -6.57 -5.72 12.55
N ILE A 82 -7.35 -4.82 11.93
CA ILE A 82 -6.88 -3.98 10.82
C ILE A 82 -5.73 -3.09 11.28
N VAL A 83 -5.85 -2.43 12.44
CA VAL A 83 -4.79 -1.56 12.97
C VAL A 83 -3.51 -2.34 13.26
N ILE A 84 -3.61 -3.52 13.90
CA ILE A 84 -2.46 -4.38 14.16
C ILE A 84 -1.82 -4.83 12.85
N SER A 85 -2.62 -5.30 11.89
CA SER A 85 -2.13 -5.77 10.59
C SER A 85 -1.41 -4.65 9.83
N ILE A 86 -1.98 -3.45 9.75
CA ILE A 86 -1.36 -2.31 9.08
C ILE A 86 -0.08 -1.89 9.81
N SER A 87 -0.07 -1.92 11.14
CA SER A 87 1.12 -1.56 11.94
C SER A 87 2.27 -2.53 11.72
N VAL A 88 2.01 -3.84 11.71
CA VAL A 88 3.04 -4.86 11.42
C VAL A 88 3.56 -4.74 9.99
N SER A 89 2.68 -4.52 9.01
CA SER A 89 3.07 -4.28 7.62
C SER A 89 3.92 -3.02 7.48
N PHE A 90 3.53 -1.92 8.13
CA PHE A 90 4.28 -0.68 8.14
C PHE A 90 5.64 -0.84 8.80
N MET A 91 5.72 -1.56 9.92
CA MET A 91 6.99 -1.83 10.60
C MET A 91 7.91 -2.68 9.72
N THR A 92 7.37 -3.70 9.06
CA THR A 92 8.13 -4.61 8.19
C THR A 92 8.66 -3.88 6.95
N MET A 93 7.77 -3.23 6.19
CA MET A 93 8.16 -2.49 4.98
C MET A 93 9.01 -1.26 5.32
N GLY A 94 8.69 -0.55 6.40
CA GLY A 94 9.44 0.60 6.88
C GLY A 94 10.87 0.26 7.30
N SER A 95 11.06 -0.88 7.97
CA SER A 95 12.40 -1.36 8.34
C SER A 95 13.23 -1.72 7.10
N ALA A 96 12.63 -2.43 6.13
CA ALA A 96 13.29 -2.76 4.87
C ALA A 96 13.70 -1.49 4.09
N LEU A 97 12.80 -0.50 4.02
CA LEU A 97 13.07 0.78 3.37
C LEU A 97 14.20 1.54 4.10
N HIS A 98 14.15 1.61 5.43
CA HIS A 98 15.19 2.27 6.22
C HIS A 98 16.57 1.61 6.00
N HIS A 99 16.63 0.28 5.99
CA HIS A 99 17.87 -0.45 5.69
C HIS A 99 18.37 -0.21 4.25
N THR A 100 17.45 -0.13 3.28
CA THR A 100 17.80 0.18 1.89
C THR A 100 18.39 1.58 1.78
N ILE A 101 17.74 2.59 2.39
CA ILE A 101 18.23 3.96 2.42
C ILE A 101 19.58 4.03 3.12
N LYS A 102 19.73 3.36 4.27
CA LYS A 102 21.00 3.28 4.99
C LYS A 102 22.10 2.69 4.10
N GLY A 103 21.84 1.60 3.39
CA GLY A 103 22.78 0.99 2.46
C GLY A 103 23.16 1.92 1.29
N VAL A 104 22.19 2.65 0.74
CA VAL A 104 22.43 3.65 -0.32
C VAL A 104 23.31 4.79 0.20
N VAL A 105 22.97 5.38 1.33
CA VAL A 105 23.76 6.45 1.97
C VAL A 105 25.17 5.96 2.31
N ASP A 106 25.29 4.73 2.80
CA ASP A 106 26.58 4.10 3.11
C ASP A 106 27.43 3.89 1.85
N SER A 107 26.81 3.47 0.74
CA SER A 107 27.50 3.31 -0.54
C SER A 107 28.07 4.63 -1.07
N PHE A 108 27.39 5.76 -0.85
CA PHE A 108 27.89 7.08 -1.24
C PHE A 108 28.96 7.62 -0.30
N TRP A 109 28.97 7.16 0.95
CA TRP A 109 29.88 7.65 1.97
C TRP A 109 31.14 6.80 2.09
N ASN A 110 31.18 5.57 1.57
CA ASN A 110 32.35 4.71 1.63
C ASN A 110 33.58 5.40 0.98
N PRO A 111 34.57 5.81 1.78
CA PRO A 111 35.83 6.26 1.22
C PRO A 111 36.52 5.04 0.61
N THR A 112 37.21 5.23 -0.52
CA THR A 112 38.18 4.25 -1.01
C THR A 112 39.11 3.87 0.16
N LEU A 113 39.56 2.60 0.24
CA LEU A 113 40.41 2.10 1.34
C LEU A 113 41.58 3.05 1.70
N GLU A 114 42.09 3.80 0.73
CA GLU A 114 43.15 4.80 0.88
C GLU A 114 42.73 6.07 1.64
N ALA A 115 41.48 6.52 1.51
CA ALA A 115 40.95 7.69 2.23
C ALA A 115 40.62 7.36 3.69
N GLU A 116 40.30 6.11 4.02
CA GLU A 116 40.02 5.68 5.40
C GLU A 116 41.27 5.76 6.28
N THR A 117 42.44 5.35 5.77
CA THR A 117 43.73 5.44 6.48
C THR A 117 44.19 6.87 6.77
N ASN A 118 43.82 7.83 5.91
CA ASN A 118 44.16 9.25 6.06
C ASN A 118 43.19 9.97 7.02
N LEU A 119 41.91 9.58 7.05
CA LEU A 119 40.89 10.14 7.96
C LEU A 119 41.12 9.72 9.42
N THR A 120 41.61 8.49 9.67
CA THR A 120 41.98 8.03 11.01
C THR A 120 43.24 8.71 11.55
N LYS A 121 44.08 9.26 10.66
CA LYS A 121 45.33 9.94 11.02
C LYS A 121 45.11 11.39 11.48
N TYR A 122 43.98 12.00 11.11
CA TYR A 122 43.61 13.39 11.40
C TYR A 122 42.31 13.50 12.21
N GLY A 123 42.26 12.92 13.42
CA GLY A 123 41.37 13.33 14.54
C GLY A 123 39.84 13.43 14.35
N ASN A 124 39.29 13.29 13.15
CA ASN A 124 37.92 13.72 12.79
C ASN A 124 37.00 12.53 12.46
N ALA A 125 37.42 11.31 12.76
CA ALA A 125 36.62 10.10 12.58
C ALA A 125 35.26 10.20 13.30
N PHE A 126 35.22 10.82 14.49
CA PHE A 126 33.98 11.02 15.24
C PHE A 126 32.99 11.96 14.55
N GLN A 127 33.47 13.08 13.98
CA GLN A 127 32.64 14.01 13.21
C GLN A 127 32.10 13.34 11.94
N TYR A 128 32.91 12.54 11.27
CA TYR A 128 32.52 11.82 10.06
C TYR A 128 31.44 10.76 10.32
N VAL A 129 31.59 9.97 11.39
CA VAL A 129 30.60 8.97 11.82
C VAL A 129 29.30 9.64 12.28
N THR A 130 29.39 10.75 13.00
CA THR A 130 28.24 11.52 13.48
C THR A 130 27.48 12.17 12.31
N ALA A 131 28.19 12.81 11.38
CA ALA A 131 27.61 13.38 10.17
C ALA A 131 26.90 12.32 9.32
N ARG A 132 27.54 11.16 9.11
CA ARG A 132 26.92 10.02 8.41
C ARG A 132 25.60 9.57 9.04
N ARG A 133 25.56 9.40 10.37
CA ARG A 133 24.33 9.00 11.09
C ARG A 133 23.22 10.05 10.98
N ILE A 134 23.57 11.32 11.07
CA ILE A 134 22.62 12.43 10.92
C ILE A 134 22.07 12.48 9.50
N THR A 135 22.93 12.34 8.48
CA THR A 135 22.52 12.31 7.07
C THR A 135 21.60 11.13 6.78
N GLN A 136 21.86 9.94 7.33
CA GLN A 136 20.97 8.77 7.19
C GLN A 136 19.57 9.04 7.76
N TRP A 137 19.49 9.61 8.96
CA TRP A 137 18.23 9.99 9.59
C TRP A 137 17.49 11.06 8.79
N PHE A 138 18.21 12.09 8.35
CA PHE A 138 17.63 13.18 7.56
C PHE A 138 17.10 12.68 6.21
N CYS A 139 17.85 11.85 5.48
CA CYS A 139 17.39 11.24 4.24
C CYS A 139 16.12 10.40 4.47
N SER A 140 16.08 9.62 5.55
CA SER A 140 14.91 8.82 5.91
C SER A 140 13.69 9.70 6.19
N LEU A 141 13.86 10.82 6.92
CA LEU A 141 12.76 11.76 7.19
C LEU A 141 12.28 12.48 5.93
N VAL A 142 13.19 12.93 5.06
CA VAL A 142 12.81 13.60 3.80
C VAL A 142 11.97 12.68 2.93
N ILE A 143 12.39 11.43 2.74
CA ILE A 143 11.65 10.44 1.96
C ILE A 143 10.28 10.18 2.60
N PHE A 144 10.23 9.98 3.92
CA PHE A 144 8.98 9.79 4.65
C PHE A 144 8.03 11.00 4.48
N SER A 145 8.54 12.22 4.61
CA SER A 145 7.75 13.44 4.46
C SER A 145 7.19 13.61 3.05
N ILE A 146 7.94 13.23 2.02
CA ILE A 146 7.45 13.24 0.63
C ILE A 146 6.28 12.26 0.47
N VAL A 147 6.47 11.01 0.91
CA VAL A 147 5.42 9.98 0.82
C VAL A 147 4.19 10.38 1.62
N PHE A 148 4.38 10.87 2.85
CA PHE A 148 3.30 11.34 3.71
C PHE A 148 2.56 12.53 3.11
N GLY A 149 3.29 13.49 2.54
CA GLY A 149 2.71 14.66 1.86
C GLY A 149 1.83 14.27 0.67
N ILE A 150 2.31 13.33 -0.15
CA ILE A 150 1.54 12.79 -1.29
C ILE A 150 0.28 12.07 -0.78
N ALA A 151 0.42 11.23 0.25
CA ALA A 151 -0.70 10.48 0.82
C ALA A 151 -1.79 11.39 1.39
N MET A 152 -1.42 12.49 2.07
CA MET A 152 -2.37 13.45 2.62
C MET A 152 -3.00 14.36 1.55
N SER A 153 -2.25 14.72 0.51
CA SER A 153 -2.75 15.64 -0.54
C SER A 153 -3.74 14.98 -1.48
N ASN A 154 -3.53 13.69 -1.81
CA ASN A 154 -4.44 12.93 -2.68
C ASN A 154 -4.47 11.45 -2.26
N PRO A 155 -5.25 11.11 -1.21
CA PRO A 155 -5.29 9.75 -0.67
C PRO A 155 -5.81 8.74 -1.71
N LYS A 156 -6.74 9.17 -2.58
CA LYS A 156 -7.28 8.32 -3.66
C LYS A 156 -6.22 8.00 -4.72
N GLY A 157 -5.48 9.01 -5.17
CA GLY A 157 -4.39 8.85 -6.12
C GLY A 157 -3.26 8.00 -5.53
N PHE A 158 -2.88 8.28 -4.28
CA PHE A 158 -1.87 7.51 -3.55
C PHE A 158 -2.24 6.03 -3.42
N LYS A 159 -3.47 5.71 -2.97
CA LYS A 159 -3.95 4.32 -2.88
C LYS A 159 -3.89 3.61 -4.23
N THR A 160 -4.36 4.27 -5.30
CA THR A 160 -4.37 3.70 -6.65
C THR A 160 -2.95 3.40 -7.15
N ILE A 161 -2.02 4.35 -6.96
CA ILE A 161 -0.61 4.18 -7.31
C ILE A 161 0.00 3.06 -6.47
N LEU A 162 -0.27 3.01 -5.18
CA LEU A 162 0.26 1.99 -4.28
C LEU A 162 -0.18 0.58 -4.67
N GLU A 163 -1.46 0.39 -5.04
CA GLU A 163 -1.97 -0.90 -5.50
C GLU A 163 -1.32 -1.34 -6.82
N GLN A 164 -1.20 -0.42 -7.79
CA GLN A 164 -0.59 -0.71 -9.10
C GLN A 164 0.93 -0.93 -9.02
N ALA A 165 1.63 -0.03 -8.32
CA ALA A 165 3.06 -0.13 -8.09
C ALA A 165 3.39 -1.36 -7.23
N GLY A 166 2.56 -1.69 -6.24
CA GLY A 166 2.72 -2.87 -5.41
C GLY A 166 2.75 -4.16 -6.22
N SER A 167 1.78 -4.35 -7.13
CA SER A 167 1.78 -5.51 -8.05
C SER A 167 3.03 -5.55 -8.91
N LEU A 168 3.40 -4.42 -9.52
CA LEU A 168 4.57 -4.33 -10.39
C LEU A 168 5.87 -4.64 -9.65
N PHE A 169 6.10 -4.02 -8.49
CA PHE A 169 7.30 -4.24 -7.70
C PHE A 169 7.36 -5.68 -7.17
N GLN A 170 6.25 -6.23 -6.70
CA GLN A 170 6.19 -7.61 -6.21
C GLN A 170 6.48 -8.62 -7.33
N ASN A 171 5.94 -8.40 -8.54
CA ASN A 171 6.21 -9.25 -9.69
C ASN A 171 7.66 -9.16 -10.17
N ILE A 172 8.25 -7.95 -10.16
CA ILE A 172 9.67 -7.75 -10.46
C ILE A 172 10.56 -8.41 -9.41
N GLU A 173 10.33 -8.14 -8.13
CA GLU A 173 11.14 -8.65 -7.01
C GLU A 173 11.12 -10.17 -6.98
N MET A 174 9.94 -10.77 -7.02
CA MET A 174 9.77 -12.23 -6.98
C MET A 174 10.31 -12.89 -8.24
N GLY A 175 10.05 -12.30 -9.41
CA GLY A 175 10.58 -12.80 -10.69
C GLY A 175 12.10 -12.76 -10.74
N LEU A 176 12.71 -11.65 -10.32
CA LEU A 176 14.16 -11.47 -10.29
C LEU A 176 14.83 -12.42 -9.29
N PHE A 177 14.35 -12.47 -8.04
CA PHE A 177 14.97 -13.31 -7.01
C PHE A 177 14.83 -14.80 -7.31
N LEU A 178 13.66 -15.26 -7.76
CA LEU A 178 13.49 -16.66 -8.15
C LEU A 178 14.34 -17.02 -9.37
N ALA A 179 14.41 -16.15 -10.38
CA ALA A 179 15.23 -16.39 -11.56
C ALA A 179 16.72 -16.48 -11.20
N ILE A 180 17.24 -15.55 -10.38
CA ILE A 180 18.64 -15.57 -9.92
C ILE A 180 18.92 -16.82 -9.09
N MET A 181 18.01 -17.18 -8.17
CA MET A 181 18.18 -18.34 -7.31
C MET A 181 18.29 -19.64 -8.13
N ILE A 182 17.38 -19.84 -9.09
CA ILE A 182 17.39 -21.03 -9.95
C ILE A 182 18.62 -21.05 -10.86
N TYR A 183 18.99 -19.90 -11.44
CA TYR A 183 20.19 -19.77 -12.27
C TYR A 183 21.48 -20.10 -11.47
N LYS A 184 21.60 -19.57 -10.25
CA LYS A 184 22.78 -19.86 -9.41
C LYS A 184 22.86 -21.31 -8.99
N VAL A 185 21.73 -21.93 -8.65
CA VAL A 185 21.67 -23.37 -8.30
C VAL A 185 22.04 -24.26 -9.49
N SER A 186 21.73 -23.86 -10.73
CA SER A 186 22.08 -24.63 -11.92
C SER A 186 23.53 -24.43 -12.38
N THR A 187 24.23 -23.42 -11.87
CA THR A 187 25.63 -23.12 -12.20
C THR A 187 26.60 -24.10 -11.52
N ALA A 188 27.62 -24.55 -12.24
CA ALA A 188 28.58 -25.56 -11.77
C ALA A 188 29.34 -25.16 -10.49
N GLU A 189 29.46 -23.86 -10.24
CA GLU A 189 30.16 -23.27 -9.10
C GLU A 189 29.57 -23.71 -7.75
N TYR A 190 28.26 -23.98 -7.66
CA TYR A 190 27.58 -24.31 -6.40
C TYR A 190 27.23 -25.79 -6.24
N ARG A 191 27.68 -26.67 -7.16
CA ARG A 191 27.43 -28.12 -7.10
C ARG A 191 28.05 -28.83 -5.89
N HIS A 192 28.97 -28.17 -5.20
CA HIS A 192 29.63 -28.70 -4.01
C HIS A 192 28.76 -28.60 -2.74
N TYR A 193 27.67 -27.83 -2.78
CA TYR A 193 26.69 -27.82 -1.70
C TYR A 193 25.78 -29.04 -1.82
N ILE A 194 25.76 -29.86 -0.78
CA ILE A 194 24.88 -31.03 -0.68
C ILE A 194 23.46 -30.51 -0.46
N LEU A 195 22.65 -30.44 -1.53
CA LEU A 195 21.23 -30.17 -1.34
C LEU A 195 20.58 -31.39 -0.66
N PRO A 196 19.76 -31.19 0.38
CA PRO A 196 19.03 -32.29 1.02
C PRO A 196 18.03 -32.96 0.07
N PHE A 197 17.71 -32.31 -1.06
CA PHE A 197 16.86 -32.82 -2.13
C PHE A 197 17.58 -32.79 -3.47
N GLN A 198 17.60 -33.93 -4.18
CA GLN A 198 18.08 -34.00 -5.56
C GLN A 198 17.04 -33.37 -6.50
N LEU A 199 17.45 -32.35 -7.25
CA LEU A 199 16.57 -31.65 -8.18
C LEU A 199 16.29 -32.53 -9.41
N PRO A 200 15.01 -32.82 -9.73
CA PRO A 200 14.66 -33.61 -10.91
C PRO A 200 14.97 -32.83 -12.19
N ARG A 201 15.21 -33.54 -13.31
CA ARG A 201 15.54 -32.92 -14.62
C ARG A 201 14.49 -31.93 -15.13
N TRP A 202 13.23 -32.06 -14.72
CA TRP A 202 12.16 -31.10 -15.06
C TRP A 202 12.37 -29.72 -14.42
N PHE A 203 13.20 -29.61 -13.38
CA PHE A 203 13.51 -28.33 -12.74
C PHE A 203 14.26 -27.39 -13.68
N THR A 204 14.95 -27.91 -14.71
CA THR A 204 15.60 -27.11 -15.75
C THR A 204 14.59 -26.40 -16.67
N LEU A 205 13.37 -26.94 -16.84
CA LEU A 205 12.28 -26.24 -17.54
C LEU A 205 11.79 -25.04 -16.71
N LEU A 206 11.76 -25.20 -15.38
CA LEU A 206 11.31 -24.16 -14.45
C LEU A 206 12.19 -22.91 -14.53
N GLN A 207 13.48 -23.06 -14.84
CA GLN A 207 14.41 -21.96 -15.10
C GLN A 207 13.96 -21.03 -16.23
N TRP A 208 13.21 -21.54 -17.22
CA TRP A 208 12.67 -20.74 -18.33
C TRP A 208 11.22 -20.32 -18.10
N ILE A 209 10.42 -21.18 -17.50
CA ILE A 209 9.00 -20.91 -17.25
C ILE A 209 8.81 -19.76 -16.25
N ILE A 210 9.58 -19.73 -15.16
CA ILE A 210 9.44 -18.71 -14.11
C ILE A 210 9.73 -17.30 -14.63
N PRO A 211 10.90 -17.00 -15.23
CA PRO A 211 11.16 -15.67 -15.76
C PRO A 211 10.20 -15.29 -16.89
N ALA A 212 9.72 -16.25 -17.69
CA ALA A 212 8.71 -15.98 -18.71
C ALA A 212 7.36 -15.58 -18.08
N TYR A 213 6.90 -16.31 -17.06
CA TYR A 213 5.66 -16.01 -16.34
C TYR A 213 5.70 -14.63 -15.67
N PHE A 214 6.74 -14.36 -14.87
CA PHE A 214 6.89 -13.07 -14.21
C PHE A 214 7.15 -11.93 -15.21
N GLY A 215 7.87 -12.19 -16.30
CA GLY A 215 8.06 -11.23 -17.39
C GLY A 215 6.75 -10.83 -18.05
N LEU A 216 5.85 -11.79 -18.31
CA LEU A 216 4.50 -11.51 -18.82
C LEU A 216 3.65 -10.74 -17.81
N ALA A 217 3.74 -11.07 -16.52
CA ALA A 217 3.02 -10.33 -15.47
C ALA A 217 3.48 -8.87 -15.38
N VAL A 218 4.80 -8.62 -15.41
CA VAL A 218 5.36 -7.28 -15.44
C VAL A 218 4.93 -6.51 -16.69
N PHE A 219 4.94 -7.16 -17.85
CA PHE A 219 4.46 -6.54 -19.09
C PHE A 219 2.98 -6.16 -19.00
N TYR A 220 2.15 -7.05 -18.46
CA TYR A 220 0.73 -6.78 -18.22
C TYR A 220 0.53 -5.59 -17.28
N ASP A 221 1.26 -5.53 -16.17
CA ASP A 221 1.18 -4.43 -15.20
C ASP A 221 1.57 -3.10 -15.85
N ILE A 222 2.66 -3.06 -16.62
CA ILE A 222 3.09 -1.86 -17.37
C ILE A 222 2.00 -1.44 -18.37
N TYR A 223 1.47 -2.39 -19.16
CA TYR A 223 0.42 -2.10 -20.12
C TYR A 223 -0.84 -1.54 -19.44
N HIS A 224 -1.24 -2.14 -18.33
CA HIS A 224 -2.40 -1.71 -17.56
C HIS A 224 -2.20 -0.30 -17.00
N ILE A 225 -1.03 0.00 -16.42
CA ILE A 225 -0.67 1.33 -15.91
C ILE A 225 -0.72 2.34 -17.06
N LEU A 226 -0.03 2.09 -18.17
CA LEU A 226 -0.02 3.00 -19.32
C LEU A 226 -1.42 3.28 -19.86
N ARG A 227 -2.26 2.25 -19.97
CA ARG A 227 -3.65 2.40 -20.42
C ARG A 227 -4.50 3.22 -19.45
N HIS A 228 -4.25 3.11 -18.15
CA HIS A 228 -4.95 3.86 -17.12
C HIS A 228 -4.60 5.35 -17.15
N TYR A 229 -3.33 5.70 -17.45
CA TYR A 229 -2.87 7.10 -17.52
C TYR A 229 -3.01 7.76 -18.90
N ALA A 230 -3.24 6.99 -19.96
CA ALA A 230 -3.48 7.50 -21.31
C ALA A 230 -4.93 8.00 -21.53
N LYS A 231 -5.80 7.90 -20.53
CA LYS A 231 -7.17 8.44 -20.52
C LYS A 231 -7.27 9.63 -19.58
#